data_AF-A0AA92LZ66-F1
#
_entry.id   AF-A0AA92LZ66-F1
#
_cell.length_a   1.000
_cell.length_b   1.000
_cell.length_c   1.000
_cell.angle_alpha   90.00
_cell.angle_beta   90.00
_cell.angle_gamma   90.00
#
_symmetry.space_group_name_H-M   'P 1'
#
loop_
_entity.id
_entity.type
_entity.pdbx_description
1 polymer ?
#
loop_
_entity_poly.entity_id
_entity_poly.type
_entity_poly.pdbx_seq_one_letter_code
_entity_poly.pdbx_strand_id
1 'polypeptide(L)'
;MIEVTLSCSPAAREVFEQVLQLAPGATLAEAVKASGLSARFPELDWRHAMTPGIWGRVVEWEQPVKDGDRIELCRPLAVDPKVARRERFQRQGAKGTGLFANRRKGGKAGY
;
A
#
# COMPACT_ATOMS: atom_id res chain seq x y z
N MET A 1 1.81 -5.89 27.40
CA MET A 1 2.43 -5.76 26.05
C MET A 1 1.35 -6.00 25.03
N ILE A 2 1.47 -5.37 23.87
CA ILE A 2 0.62 -5.60 22.71
C ILE A 2 1.49 -6.12 21.57
N GLU A 3 0.94 -7.05 20.80
CA GLU A 3 1.53 -7.56 19.58
C GLU A 3 0.92 -6.84 18.38
N VAL A 4 1.76 -6.32 17.49
CA VAL A 4 1.31 -5.69 16.24
C VAL A 4 2.16 -6.20 15.08
N THR A 5 1.59 -6.19 13.88
CA THR A 5 2.34 -6.50 12.65
C THR A 5 2.56 -5.24 11.85
N LEU A 6 3.81 -4.91 11.52
CA LEU A 6 4.14 -3.83 10.59
C LEU A 6 4.42 -4.44 9.22
N SER A 7 3.75 -3.94 8.17
CA SER A 7 3.91 -4.35 6.79
C SER A 7 4.21 -3.13 5.91
N CYS A 8 5.29 -3.19 5.14
CA CYS A 8 5.78 -2.11 4.29
C CYS A 8 6.32 -2.68 2.98
N SER A 9 5.94 -2.07 1.85
CA SER A 9 6.53 -2.40 0.54
C SER A 9 7.33 -1.19 0.02
N PRO A 10 8.64 -1.10 0.35
CA PRO A 10 9.46 0.06 0.03
C PRO A 10 9.75 0.21 -1.48
N ALA A 11 9.77 -0.91 -2.20
CA ALA A 11 9.99 -0.96 -3.65
C ALA A 11 9.11 -2.04 -4.31
N ALA A 12 9.05 -2.00 -5.65
CA ALA A 12 8.32 -3.01 -6.41
C ALA A 12 8.91 -4.41 -6.13
N ARG A 13 8.04 -5.36 -5.75
CA ARG A 13 8.39 -6.74 -5.40
C ARG A 13 9.26 -6.88 -4.15
N GLU A 14 9.37 -5.84 -3.34
CA GLU A 14 10.03 -5.89 -2.05
C GLU A 14 9.00 -5.73 -0.93
N VAL A 15 9.09 -6.59 0.07
CA VAL A 15 8.20 -6.63 1.23
C VAL A 15 9.06 -6.70 2.49
N PHE A 16 8.73 -5.82 3.44
CA PHE A 16 9.23 -5.84 4.80
C PHE A 16 8.03 -6.06 5.71
N GLU A 17 8.03 -7.17 6.45
CA GLU A 17 6.99 -7.49 7.41
C GLU A 17 7.63 -7.96 8.72
N GLN A 18 7.12 -7.45 9.83
CA GLN A 18 7.65 -7.77 11.15
C GLN A 18 6.57 -7.72 12.22
N VAL A 19 6.57 -8.74 13.09
CA VAL A 19 5.78 -8.74 14.32
C VAL A 19 6.57 -8.03 15.42
N LEU A 20 5.93 -7.09 16.10
CA LEU A 20 6.53 -6.25 17.14
C LEU A 20 5.77 -6.44 18.45
N GLN A 21 6.52 -6.43 19.55
CA GLN A 21 5.99 -6.39 20.90
C GLN A 21 6.20 -5.00 21.46
N LEU A 22 5.11 -4.30 21.77
CA LEU A 22 5.13 -2.89 22.19
C LEU A 22 4.43 -2.69 23.54
N ALA A 23 4.71 -1.54 24.15
CA ALA A 23 3.95 -1.10 25.31
C ALA A 23 2.50 -0.77 24.89
N PRO A 24 1.48 -1.07 25.73
CA PRO A 24 0.13 -0.60 25.49
C PRO A 24 0.09 0.93 25.33
N GLY A 25 -0.67 1.41 24.35
CA GLY A 25 -0.75 2.85 24.06
C GLY A 25 0.37 3.39 23.18
N ALA A 26 1.32 2.55 22.74
CA ALA A 26 2.30 2.94 21.73
C ALA A 26 1.60 3.48 20.48
N THR A 27 2.23 4.45 19.84
CA THR A 27 1.77 5.08 18.60
C THR A 27 2.27 4.33 17.38
N LEU A 28 1.62 4.55 16.24
CA LEU A 28 2.06 4.01 14.96
C LEU A 28 3.51 4.44 14.64
N ALA A 29 3.87 5.70 14.89
CA ALA A 29 5.24 6.19 14.69
C ALA A 29 6.27 5.46 15.56
N GLU A 30 5.93 5.12 16.80
CA GLU A 30 6.80 4.35 17.69
C GLU A 30 6.97 2.90 17.21
N ALA A 31 5.90 2.29 16.69
CA ALA A 31 5.98 0.97 16.08
C ALA A 31 6.95 0.95 14.88
N VAL A 32 6.88 1.96 14.01
CA VAL A 32 7.83 2.06 12.88
C VAL A 32 9.26 2.23 13.36
N LYS A 33 9.51 3.08 14.36
CA LYS A 33 10.84 3.24 14.95
C LYS A 33 11.37 1.94 15.58
N ALA A 34 10.52 1.18 16.24
CA ALA A 34 10.87 -0.09 16.87
C ALA A 34 11.16 -1.22 15.86
N SER A 35 10.62 -1.14 14.64
CA SER A 35 10.80 -2.17 13.61
C SER A 35 12.19 -2.22 12.98
N GLY A 36 13.02 -1.18 13.14
CA GLY A 36 14.28 -1.10 12.41
C GLY A 36 14.11 -0.92 10.90
N LEU A 37 12.90 -0.60 10.41
CA LEU A 37 12.63 -0.28 9.01
C LEU A 37 13.62 0.75 8.46
N SER A 38 13.88 1.83 9.21
CA SER A 38 14.83 2.88 8.81
C SER A 38 16.27 2.40 8.73
N ALA A 39 16.67 1.43 9.56
CA ALA A 39 18.00 0.84 9.48
C ALA A 39 18.12 -0.09 8.26
N ARG A 40 17.05 -0.81 7.93
CA ARG A 40 17.02 -1.73 6.77
C ARG A 40 16.92 -1.01 5.43
N PHE A 41 16.25 0.15 5.41
CA PHE A 41 16.04 1.00 4.23
C PHE A 41 16.36 2.47 4.57
N PRO A 42 17.64 2.86 4.61
CA PRO A 42 18.04 4.22 5.00
C PRO A 42 17.49 5.32 4.08
N GLU A 43 17.32 5.01 2.79
CA GLU A 43 16.80 5.93 1.77
C GLU A 43 15.26 6.07 1.81
N LEU A 44 14.57 5.26 2.63
CA LEU A 44 13.12 5.29 2.72
C LEU A 44 12.64 6.40 3.67
N ASP A 45 12.12 7.48 3.10
CA ASP A 45 11.39 8.50 3.86
C ASP A 45 9.98 8.01 4.23
N TRP A 46 9.92 7.10 5.20
CA TRP A 46 8.67 6.53 5.65
C TRP A 46 7.75 7.57 6.30
N ARG A 47 8.30 8.63 6.90
CA ARG A 47 7.53 9.60 7.70
C ARG A 47 6.78 10.60 6.84
N HIS A 48 7.41 11.07 5.76
CA HIS A 48 6.83 12.11 4.91
C HIS A 48 6.39 11.60 3.54
N ALA A 49 7.01 10.55 3.02
CA ALA A 49 6.66 10.04 1.69
C ALA A 49 5.61 8.94 1.71
N MET A 50 5.36 8.26 2.85
CA MET A 50 4.41 7.14 2.92
C MET A 50 3.13 7.50 3.66
N THR A 51 2.04 6.80 3.33
CA THR A 51 0.76 6.91 4.02
C THR A 51 0.63 5.78 5.03
N PRO A 52 0.50 6.07 6.34
CA PRO A 52 0.26 5.06 7.36
C PRO A 52 -1.20 4.62 7.36
N GLY A 53 -1.41 3.35 7.68
CA GLY A 53 -2.74 2.79 7.83
C GLY A 53 -2.79 1.63 8.81
N ILE A 54 -4.01 1.32 9.27
CA ILE A 54 -4.31 0.13 10.06
C ILE A 54 -5.45 -0.59 9.35
N TRP A 55 -5.24 -1.85 8.97
CA TRP A 55 -6.24 -2.67 8.27
C TRP A 55 -6.90 -1.96 7.06
N GLY A 56 -6.08 -1.36 6.18
CA GLY A 56 -6.53 -0.65 4.99
C GLY A 56 -7.16 0.72 5.23
N ARG A 57 -7.21 1.22 6.48
CA ARG A 57 -7.71 2.55 6.81
C ARG A 57 -6.55 3.49 7.08
N VAL A 58 -6.52 4.62 6.38
CA VAL A 58 -5.55 5.69 6.65
C VAL A 58 -5.79 6.25 8.05
N VAL A 59 -4.71 6.42 8.81
CA VAL A 59 -4.73 6.98 10.17
C VAL A 59 -3.62 8.01 10.32
N GLU A 60 -3.62 8.75 11.42
CA GLU A 60 -2.50 9.63 11.77
C GLU A 60 -1.35 8.83 12.42
N TRP A 61 -0.16 9.40 12.42
CA TRP A 61 1.05 8.75 12.96
C TRP A 61 1.03 8.62 14.48
N GLU A 62 0.31 9.52 15.13
CA GLU A 62 0.11 9.58 16.58
C GLU A 62 -1.04 8.68 17.04
N GLN A 63 -1.73 7.99 16.12
CA GLN A 63 -2.78 7.03 16.44
C GLN A 63 -2.20 5.91 17.35
N PRO A 64 -2.78 5.69 18.55
CA PRO A 64 -2.40 4.55 19.37
C PRO A 64 -2.79 3.24 18.68
N VAL A 65 -1.87 2.28 18.68
CA VAL A 65 -2.08 0.95 18.13
C VAL A 65 -2.58 -0.01 19.21
N LYS A 66 -3.37 -0.99 18.79
CA LYS A 66 -3.98 -2.01 19.66
C LYS A 66 -3.37 -3.37 19.39
N ASP A 67 -3.54 -4.27 20.36
CA ASP A 67 -3.17 -5.66 20.22
C ASP A 67 -3.83 -6.29 18.98
N GLY A 68 -3.03 -6.97 18.17
CA GLY A 68 -3.43 -7.58 16.90
C GLY A 68 -3.54 -6.61 15.71
N ASP A 69 -3.22 -5.33 15.85
CA ASP A 69 -3.27 -4.40 14.72
C ASP A 69 -2.22 -4.74 13.66
N ARG A 70 -2.62 -4.66 12.38
CA ARG A 70 -1.68 -4.63 11.27
C ARG A 70 -1.51 -3.20 10.77
N ILE A 71 -0.32 -2.66 11.02
CA ILE A 71 0.17 -1.39 10.54
C ILE A 71 0.66 -1.57 9.11
N GLU A 72 0.23 -0.69 8.21
CA GLU A 72 0.52 -0.74 6.79
C GLU A 72 1.15 0.59 6.35
N LEU A 73 2.31 0.55 5.72
CA LEU A 73 2.95 1.72 5.12
C LEU A 73 2.82 1.66 3.59
N CYS A 74 1.95 2.49 3.05
CA CYS A 74 1.61 2.52 1.63
C CYS A 74 2.36 3.63 0.90
N ARG A 75 2.91 3.30 -0.27
CA ARG A 75 3.56 4.29 -1.15
C ARG A 75 2.51 5.14 -1.88
N PRO A 76 2.81 6.41 -2.18
CA PRO A 76 1.93 7.26 -2.95
C PRO A 76 1.78 6.72 -4.37
N LEU A 77 0.62 6.97 -4.95
CA LEU A 77 0.34 6.57 -6.32
C LEU A 77 1.20 7.39 -7.29
N ALA A 78 1.99 6.72 -8.12
CA ALA A 78 2.82 7.39 -9.13
C ALA A 78 2.00 7.99 -10.28
N VAL A 79 0.84 7.40 -10.56
CA VAL A 79 -0.09 7.80 -11.62
C VAL A 79 -1.51 7.65 -11.13
N ASP A 80 -2.41 8.51 -11.60
CA ASP A 80 -3.84 8.36 -11.32
C ASP A 80 -4.31 6.97 -11.77
N PRO A 81 -5.04 6.21 -10.94
CA PRO A 81 -5.46 4.85 -11.26
C PRO A 81 -6.30 4.74 -12.54
N LYS A 82 -7.10 5.76 -12.89
CA LYS A 82 -7.92 5.75 -14.12
C LYS A 82 -7.03 5.95 -15.34
N VAL A 83 -6.05 6.85 -15.25
CA VAL A 83 -5.04 7.04 -16.30
C VAL A 83 -4.24 5.76 -16.50
N ALA A 84 -3.71 5.18 -15.41
CA ALA A 84 -2.97 3.92 -15.43
C ALA A 84 -3.78 2.78 -16.07
N ARG A 85 -5.07 2.67 -15.71
CA ARG A 85 -5.99 1.69 -16.28
C ARG A 85 -6.21 1.92 -17.77
N ARG A 86 -6.40 3.18 -18.20
CA ARG A 86 -6.58 3.54 -19.61
C ARG A 86 -5.34 3.20 -20.43
N GLU A 87 -4.15 3.56 -19.95
CA GLU A 87 -2.89 3.24 -20.61
C GLU A 87 -2.64 1.74 -20.69
N ARG A 88 -2.93 1.00 -19.62
CA ARG A 88 -2.83 -0.47 -19.61
C ARG A 88 -3.75 -1.09 -20.66
N PHE A 89 -4.99 -0.61 -20.78
CA PHE A 89 -5.93 -1.07 -21.79
C PHE A 89 -5.42 -0.79 -23.23
N GLN A 90 -4.90 0.40 -23.48
CA GLN A 90 -4.34 0.75 -24.80
C GLN A 90 -3.10 -0.10 -25.14
N ARG A 91 -2.20 -0.34 -24.18
CA ARG A 91 -0.99 -1.15 -24.37
C ARG A 91 -1.27 -2.64 -24.56
N GLN A 92 -2.24 -3.20 -23.83
CA GLN A 92 -2.60 -4.62 -23.97
C GLN A 92 -3.36 -4.88 -25.29
N GLY A 93 -4.02 -3.86 -25.85
CA GLY A 93 -4.83 -4.00 -27.05
C GLY A 93 -5.99 -4.98 -26.87
N ALA A 94 -6.85 -5.11 -27.87
CA ALA A 94 -7.96 -6.07 -27.88
C ALA A 94 -7.51 -7.53 -28.12
N LYS A 95 -6.28 -7.90 -27.71
CA LYS A 95 -5.75 -9.25 -27.96
C LYS A 95 -5.92 -10.12 -26.73
N GLY A 96 -6.86 -11.07 -26.86
CA GLY A 96 -6.95 -12.26 -26.03
C GLY A 96 -7.86 -12.09 -24.83
N THR A 97 -9.10 -12.56 -24.95
CA THR A 97 -10.04 -12.85 -23.86
C THR A 97 -10.34 -11.67 -22.91
N GLY A 98 -11.41 -10.94 -23.21
CA GLY A 98 -12.00 -9.96 -22.30
C GLY A 98 -13.47 -9.74 -22.62
N LEU A 99 -14.21 -9.14 -21.68
CA LEU A 99 -15.65 -8.84 -21.77
C LEU A 99 -16.07 -8.07 -23.05
N PHE A 100 -15.10 -7.48 -23.76
CA PHE A 100 -15.28 -6.72 -25.00
C PHE A 100 -14.72 -7.41 -26.25
N ALA A 101 -14.33 -8.69 -26.16
CA ALA A 101 -13.77 -9.45 -27.30
C ALA A 101 -14.78 -9.54 -28.46
N ASN A 102 -16.08 -9.61 -28.16
CA ASN A 102 -17.15 -9.50 -29.14
C ASN A 102 -17.67 -8.07 -29.20
N ARG A 103 -17.08 -7.27 -30.09
CA ARG A 103 -17.59 -5.94 -30.42
C ARG A 103 -18.83 -6.07 -31.32
N ARG A 104 -20.01 -5.64 -30.86
CA ARG A 104 -21.17 -5.46 -31.76
C ARG A 104 -20.82 -4.42 -32.84
N LYS A 105 -21.20 -4.68 -34.09
CA LYS A 105 -21.01 -3.74 -35.21
C LYS A 105 -21.72 -2.42 -34.86
N GLY A 106 -20.95 -1.34 -34.70
CA GLY A 106 -21.45 -0.02 -34.29
C GLY A 106 -21.24 0.35 -32.81
N GLY A 107 -20.70 -0.53 -31.97
CA GLY A 107 -20.42 -0.23 -30.55
C GLY A 107 -19.23 0.72 -30.34
N LYS A 108 -19.44 1.79 -29.57
CA LYS A 108 -18.35 2.64 -29.07
C LYS A 108 -17.53 1.87 -28.04
N ALA A 109 -16.22 2.06 -28.04
CA ALA A 109 -15.34 1.35 -27.12
C ALA A 109 -15.46 1.98 -25.71
N GLY A 110 -15.85 1.17 -24.72
CA GLY A 110 -15.71 1.51 -23.30
C GLY A 110 -16.96 2.04 -22.57
N TYR A 111 -18.14 2.02 -23.19
CA TYR A 111 -19.44 2.19 -22.52
C TYR A 111 -20.50 1.34 -23.22
#